data_AF-A0A9P7MW45-F1
#
_entry.id   AF-A0A9P7MW45-F1
#
_cell.length_a   1.000
_cell.length_b   1.000
_cell.length_c   1.000
_cell.angle_alpha   90.00
_cell.angle_beta   90.00
_cell.angle_gamma   90.00
#
_symmetry.space_group_name_H-M   'P 1'
#
loop_
_entity.id
_entity.type
_entity.pdbx_description
1 polymer ?
#
loop_
_entity_poly.entity_id
_entity_poly.type
_entity_poly.pdbx_seq_one_letter_code
_entity_poly.pdbx_strand_id
1 'polypeptide(L)'
;MPLVQSRASGATAAPRQSDQPSRKGKKAWRKNVDVTEIEKGLKELNEEVTRGGVIREKRSSELFTIDVKGDSRASRNPTNHAKKSLKADEILAQRSAVPAVSMRKRAGEHAIQCSAATKRHRTDWVSHKELTRLRKVADGHHPLTIEASNATYDVWDSSTTQKDDNTYDDFLPVSESVKQPKSIKQDPISLTASGKQVPAVPRPTGGTSYNPLSTDYENQLAEESARALGMERQRIQAEEAERAKKEAAARSAAEAEAAEERANMSEWEEDSEWEGCQSSVEDGRPAKQPRRKTQAQRNRAKRRKEEEQLAKQKAALKALRRQQERIKEIVDEVDEREHAEAVRQAVVSDTDHQVYDQRLRRKQLGKYKLGEKDLELILPDELEDSLRRLKPEGNLLKDRYRSLLVRGKVESRRHIPFKKLAKRKLTEKWTYKDFII
;
A
#
# COMPACT_ATOMS: atom_id res chain seq x y z
N MET A 1 21.35 43.02 15.09
CA MET A 1 20.32 42.86 14.05
C MET A 1 20.88 43.42 12.75
N PRO A 2 21.00 42.64 11.67
CA PRO A 2 21.45 43.21 10.41
C PRO A 2 20.32 44.07 9.83
N LEU A 3 20.61 45.35 9.55
CA LEU A 3 19.71 46.20 8.78
C LEU A 3 19.57 45.58 7.38
N VAL A 4 18.41 45.00 7.09
CA VAL A 4 18.05 44.62 5.73
C VAL A 4 17.84 45.91 4.95
N GLN A 5 18.91 46.38 4.30
CA GLN A 5 18.79 47.41 3.28
C GLN A 5 17.83 46.88 2.22
N SER A 6 16.72 47.59 2.00
CA SER A 6 15.84 47.33 0.88
C SER A 6 16.70 47.33 -0.37
N ARG A 7 16.73 46.20 -1.09
CA ARG A 7 17.39 46.08 -2.39
C ARG A 7 17.04 47.31 -3.20
N ALA A 8 18.02 48.19 -3.41
CA ALA A 8 17.94 49.16 -4.48
C ALA A 8 17.76 48.32 -5.75
N SER A 9 16.54 48.30 -6.28
CA SER A 9 16.23 47.75 -7.59
C SER A 9 17.20 48.44 -8.55
N GLY A 10 18.19 47.71 -9.04
CA GLY A 10 19.09 48.20 -10.07
C GLY A 10 18.23 48.77 -11.20
N ALA A 11 18.41 50.06 -11.48
CA ALA A 11 17.68 50.76 -12.51
C ALA A 11 17.98 50.08 -13.86
N THR A 12 17.08 49.21 -14.32
CA THR A 12 17.13 48.58 -15.65
C THR A 12 16.68 49.53 -16.76
N ALA A 13 16.65 50.83 -16.48
CA ALA A 13 16.39 51.88 -17.46
C ALA A 13 17.56 52.88 -17.41
N ALA A 14 18.14 53.15 -18.58
CA ALA A 14 19.13 54.22 -18.74
C ALA A 14 18.57 55.55 -18.21
N PRO A 15 19.42 56.42 -17.62
CA PRO A 15 18.98 57.72 -17.15
C PRO A 15 18.38 58.51 -18.33
N ARG A 16 17.06 58.71 -18.32
CA ARG A 16 16.36 59.46 -19.37
C ARG A 16 16.47 60.94 -19.03
N GLN A 17 17.18 61.71 -19.86
CA GLN A 17 17.12 63.16 -19.79
C GLN A 17 15.72 63.63 -20.22
N SER A 18 15.07 64.48 -19.42
CA SER A 18 13.81 65.10 -19.81
C SER A 18 14.04 65.96 -21.05
N ASP A 19 13.20 65.81 -22.08
CA ASP A 19 13.42 66.44 -23.39
C ASP A 19 13.55 67.98 -23.33
N GLN A 20 13.17 68.65 -22.24
CA GLN A 20 13.37 70.09 -22.02
C GLN A 20 13.59 70.45 -20.53
N PRO A 21 14.64 71.21 -20.16
CA PRO A 21 14.88 71.67 -18.77
C PRO A 21 14.01 72.87 -18.36
N SER A 22 13.36 73.56 -19.31
CA SER A 22 12.55 74.73 -19.03
C SER A 22 11.26 74.38 -18.29
N ARG A 23 11.04 75.01 -17.13
CA ARG A 23 9.81 74.91 -16.33
C ARG A 23 9.02 76.22 -16.31
N LYS A 24 9.10 77.02 -17.39
CA LYS A 24 8.41 78.31 -17.44
C LYS A 24 6.94 78.10 -17.83
N GLY A 25 6.04 78.36 -16.87
CA GLY A 25 4.59 78.30 -17.06
C GLY A 25 3.94 76.97 -16.65
N LYS A 26 2.62 77.02 -16.38
CA LYS A 26 1.83 75.89 -15.85
C LYS A 26 1.87 74.64 -16.74
N LYS A 27 1.92 74.82 -18.07
CA LYS A 27 1.98 73.72 -19.04
C LYS A 27 3.33 73.00 -19.00
N ALA A 28 4.43 73.73 -18.77
CA ALA A 28 5.76 73.15 -18.64
C ALA A 28 5.94 72.42 -17.31
N TRP A 29 5.41 72.96 -16.21
CA TRP A 29 5.38 72.27 -14.91
C TRP A 29 4.69 70.91 -14.97
N ARG A 30 3.56 70.81 -15.66
CA ARG A 30 2.84 69.53 -15.81
C ARG A 30 3.60 68.47 -16.62
N LYS A 31 4.56 68.87 -17.45
CA LYS A 31 5.25 67.96 -18.39
C LYS A 31 6.69 67.63 -17.97
N ASN A 32 7.38 68.55 -17.30
CA ASN A 32 8.83 68.49 -17.08
C ASN A 32 9.22 68.29 -15.61
N VAL A 33 8.25 67.89 -14.76
CA VAL A 33 8.51 67.44 -13.38
C VAL A 33 8.65 65.93 -13.41
N ASP A 34 9.77 65.44 -12.91
CA ASP A 34 10.01 64.00 -12.80
C ASP A 34 9.25 63.46 -11.59
N VAL A 35 8.21 62.68 -11.86
CA VAL A 35 7.42 61.94 -10.88
C VAL A 35 7.64 60.43 -11.00
N THR A 36 8.64 60.00 -11.79
CA THR A 36 8.81 58.58 -12.14
C THR A 36 9.11 57.71 -10.94
N GLU A 37 9.83 58.21 -9.94
CA GLU A 37 10.10 57.50 -8.68
C GLU A 37 8.80 57.27 -7.89
N ILE A 38 7.97 58.31 -7.75
CA ILE A 38 6.69 58.23 -7.04
C ILE A 38 5.74 57.28 -7.78
N GLU A 39 5.68 57.37 -9.11
CA GLU A 39 4.87 56.48 -9.93
C GLU A 39 5.34 55.01 -9.86
N LYS A 40 6.65 54.76 -9.83
CA LYS A 40 7.21 53.41 -9.64
C LYS A 40 6.87 52.87 -8.25
N GLY A 41 7.07 53.66 -7.20
CA GLY A 41 6.70 53.26 -5.84
C GLY A 41 5.20 52.96 -5.68
N LEU A 42 4.33 53.76 -6.31
CA LEU A 42 2.89 53.49 -6.34
C LEU A 42 2.54 52.23 -7.14
N LYS A 43 3.25 51.95 -8.24
CA LYS A 43 3.07 50.71 -9.02
C LYS A 43 3.50 49.48 -8.21
N GLU A 44 4.66 49.53 -7.56
CA GLU A 44 5.17 48.45 -6.70
C GLU A 44 4.21 48.17 -5.54
N LEU A 45 3.73 49.22 -4.86
CA LEU A 45 2.75 49.09 -3.79
C LEU A 45 1.44 48.47 -4.31
N ASN A 46 0.95 48.89 -5.48
CA ASN A 46 -0.24 48.29 -6.09
C ASN A 46 -0.04 46.83 -6.48
N GLU A 47 1.15 46.44 -6.98
CA GLU A 47 1.48 45.04 -7.28
C GLU A 47 1.51 44.18 -6.01
N GLU A 48 2.10 44.67 -4.93
CA GLU A 48 2.11 43.98 -3.63
C GLU A 48 0.69 43.79 -3.08
N VAL A 49 -0.13 44.85 -3.12
CA VAL A 49 -1.55 44.79 -2.72
C VAL A 49 -2.32 43.78 -3.58
N THR A 50 -2.08 43.75 -4.90
CA THR A 50 -2.71 42.80 -5.83
C THR A 50 -2.36 41.35 -5.51
N ARG A 51 -1.09 41.07 -5.16
CA ARG A 51 -0.58 39.72 -4.85
C ARG A 51 -0.94 39.22 -3.45
N GLY A 52 -1.45 40.07 -2.57
CA GLY A 52 -1.90 39.67 -1.24
C GLY A 52 -1.40 40.52 -0.08
N GLY A 53 -1.02 41.78 -0.31
CA GLY A 53 -0.68 42.75 0.72
C GLY A 53 0.83 43.04 0.86
N VAL A 54 1.15 44.18 1.48
CA VAL A 54 2.51 44.69 1.66
C VAL A 54 3.30 43.78 2.57
N ILE A 55 4.44 43.27 2.09
CA ILE A 55 5.24 42.26 2.81
C ILE A 55 5.75 42.80 4.17
N ARG A 56 6.02 44.10 4.25
CA ARG A 56 6.51 44.76 5.48
C ARG A 56 5.48 44.78 6.62
N GLU A 57 4.19 44.70 6.30
CA GLU A 57 3.11 44.76 7.30
C GLU A 57 2.72 43.36 7.82
N LYS A 58 3.12 42.30 7.12
CA LYS A 58 2.81 40.91 7.49
C LYS A 58 3.65 40.43 8.66
N ARG A 59 3.05 39.63 9.54
CA ARG A 59 3.76 39.01 10.67
C ARG A 59 4.66 37.88 10.18
N SER A 60 5.81 37.68 10.83
CA SER A 60 6.76 36.61 10.48
C SER A 60 6.13 35.21 10.51
N SER A 61 5.11 34.98 11.36
CA SER A 61 4.37 33.72 11.44
C SER A 61 3.54 33.40 10.19
N GLU A 62 3.16 34.40 9.40
CA GLU A 62 2.42 34.22 8.14
C GLU A 62 3.38 34.00 6.96
N LEU A 63 4.62 34.47 7.08
CA LEU A 63 5.65 34.34 6.05
C LEU A 63 6.43 33.02 6.16
N PHE A 64 6.60 32.51 7.37
CA PHE A 64 7.46 31.36 7.66
C PHE A 64 6.74 30.32 8.50
N THR A 65 6.71 29.09 8.01
CA THR A 65 6.26 27.89 8.74
C THR A 65 7.39 26.87 8.76
N ILE A 66 7.71 26.32 9.93
CA ILE A 66 8.73 25.27 10.08
C ILE A 66 8.01 23.92 10.06
N ASP A 67 8.09 23.22 8.94
CA ASP A 67 7.49 21.89 8.80
C ASP A 67 8.47 20.80 9.27
N VAL A 68 8.22 20.23 10.44
CA VAL A 68 9.03 19.17 11.07
C VAL A 68 8.43 17.78 10.79
N LYS A 69 7.16 17.71 10.40
CA LYS A 69 6.43 16.46 10.15
C LYS A 69 5.55 16.66 8.93
N GLY A 70 5.89 16.01 7.83
CA GLY A 70 5.11 16.10 6.59
C GLY A 70 3.62 15.83 6.82
N ASP A 71 2.77 16.72 6.30
CA ASP A 71 1.31 16.63 6.42
C ASP A 71 0.79 15.30 5.86
N SER A 72 0.33 14.40 6.74
CA SER A 72 -0.30 13.13 6.35
C SER A 72 -1.59 13.32 5.55
N ARG A 73 -2.22 14.51 5.64
CA ARG A 73 -3.37 14.91 4.81
C ARG A 73 -2.99 15.25 3.36
N ALA A 74 -1.78 15.78 3.10
CA ALA A 74 -1.32 16.07 1.74
C ALA A 74 -1.11 14.78 0.93
N SER A 75 -0.64 13.71 1.58
CA SER A 75 -0.47 12.39 0.93
C SER A 75 -1.79 11.69 0.63
N ARG A 76 -2.87 11.98 1.39
CA ARG A 76 -4.21 11.41 1.18
C ARG A 76 -4.94 11.99 -0.03
N ASN A 77 -4.57 13.20 -0.47
CA ASN A 77 -5.14 13.85 -1.66
C ASN A 77 -4.04 14.21 -2.68
N PRO A 78 -3.37 13.23 -3.32
CA PRO A 78 -2.44 13.50 -4.41
C PRO A 78 -3.15 14.06 -5.66
N THR A 79 -4.50 14.04 -5.67
CA THR A 79 -5.36 14.67 -6.69
C THR A 79 -5.24 16.19 -6.73
N ASN A 80 -4.66 16.82 -5.69
CA ASN A 80 -4.42 18.26 -5.63
C ASN A 80 -3.03 18.68 -6.16
N HIS A 81 -2.16 17.74 -6.57
CA HIS A 81 -1.19 18.07 -7.61
C HIS A 81 -1.98 18.27 -8.90
N ALA A 82 -2.45 19.50 -9.03
CA ALA A 82 -3.35 19.99 -10.04
C ALA A 82 -3.24 19.19 -11.33
N LYS A 83 -4.34 18.55 -11.75
CA LYS A 83 -4.65 18.43 -13.17
C LYS A 83 -4.27 19.79 -13.75
N LYS A 84 -3.18 19.90 -14.53
CA LYS A 84 -2.68 21.19 -15.03
C LYS A 84 -3.89 21.86 -15.65
N SER A 85 -4.46 22.85 -14.96
CA SER A 85 -5.62 23.55 -15.48
C SER A 85 -5.16 24.19 -16.78
N LEU A 86 -6.09 24.39 -17.72
CA LEU A 86 -5.72 25.08 -18.94
C LEU A 86 -5.06 26.42 -18.54
N LYS A 87 -4.01 26.84 -19.24
CA LYS A 87 -3.32 28.11 -18.92
C LYS A 87 -4.30 29.28 -18.84
N ALA A 88 -5.39 29.24 -19.63
CA ALA A 88 -6.49 30.18 -19.56
C ALA A 88 -7.21 30.18 -18.19
N ASP A 89 -7.53 29.00 -17.66
CA ASP A 89 -8.19 28.86 -16.36
C ASP A 89 -7.24 29.19 -15.20
N GLU A 90 -5.94 28.88 -15.33
CA GLU A 90 -4.92 29.33 -14.38
C GLU A 90 -4.84 30.86 -14.33
N ILE A 91 -4.83 31.52 -15.49
CA ILE A 91 -4.85 33.00 -15.59
C ILE A 91 -6.15 33.57 -15.00
N LEU A 92 -7.30 32.93 -15.21
CA LEU A 92 -8.59 33.37 -14.64
C LEU A 92 -8.70 33.10 -13.12
N ALA A 93 -8.02 32.07 -12.62
CA ALA A 93 -7.96 31.71 -11.21
C ALA A 93 -7.00 32.59 -10.40
N GLN A 94 -6.01 33.22 -11.04
CA GLN A 94 -5.16 34.28 -10.47
C GLN A 94 -5.97 35.57 -10.23
N ARG A 95 -7.00 35.50 -9.39
CA ARG A 95 -7.76 36.66 -8.94
C ARG A 95 -6.89 37.44 -7.94
N SER A 96 -6.78 38.74 -8.15
CA SER A 96 -6.14 39.64 -7.20
C SER A 96 -6.84 39.59 -5.85
N ALA A 97 -6.11 39.81 -4.76
CA ALA A 97 -6.70 39.94 -3.43
C ALA A 97 -7.64 41.14 -3.30
N VAL A 98 -7.49 42.14 -4.20
CA VAL A 98 -8.37 43.31 -4.29
C VAL A 98 -9.68 42.93 -4.99
N PRO A 99 -10.85 43.20 -4.39
CA PRO A 99 -12.13 42.93 -5.02
C PRO A 99 -12.33 43.82 -6.26
N ALA A 100 -12.94 43.27 -7.31
CA ALA A 100 -13.22 44.01 -8.53
C ALA A 100 -14.16 45.20 -8.25
N VAL A 101 -13.84 46.36 -8.83
CA VAL A 101 -14.72 47.55 -8.77
C VAL A 101 -16.03 47.22 -9.47
N SER A 102 -17.16 47.43 -8.79
CA SER A 102 -18.48 47.07 -9.33
C SER A 102 -18.78 47.86 -10.62
N MET A 103 -18.79 47.17 -11.75
CA MET A 103 -19.15 47.73 -13.07
C MET A 103 -20.64 48.04 -13.22
N ARG A 104 -21.48 47.61 -12.27
CA ARG A 104 -22.90 47.93 -12.28
C ARG A 104 -23.03 49.42 -12.01
N LYS A 105 -23.53 50.16 -13.00
CA LYS A 105 -24.11 51.49 -12.76
C LYS A 105 -25.12 51.28 -11.65
N ARG A 106 -24.90 51.85 -10.46
CA ARG A 106 -25.90 51.78 -9.39
C ARG A 106 -27.19 52.26 -10.03
N ALA A 107 -28.19 51.37 -10.12
CA ALA A 107 -29.51 51.79 -10.50
C ALA A 107 -29.88 52.88 -9.48
N GLY A 108 -30.19 54.08 -9.95
CA GLY A 108 -31.03 54.95 -9.14
C GLY A 108 -32.24 54.10 -8.74
N GLU A 109 -32.64 54.21 -7.49
CA GLU A 109 -33.45 53.23 -6.72
C GLU A 109 -34.85 52.89 -7.28
N HIS A 110 -35.17 53.31 -8.51
CA HIS A 110 -36.49 53.17 -9.12
C HIS A 110 -36.39 52.83 -10.62
N ALA A 111 -36.48 51.56 -10.99
CA ALA A 111 -37.00 51.13 -12.30
C ALA A 111 -37.35 49.64 -12.28
N ILE A 112 -38.63 49.39 -12.04
CA ILE A 112 -39.30 48.09 -11.98
C ILE A 112 -40.04 47.85 -13.31
N GLN A 113 -39.98 46.59 -13.78
CA GLN A 113 -40.93 45.89 -14.67
C GLN A 113 -41.22 46.46 -16.06
N CYS A 114 -40.84 45.67 -17.09
CA CYS A 114 -41.70 45.40 -18.25
C CYS A 114 -41.22 44.11 -18.94
N SER A 115 -42.00 43.03 -18.86
CA SER A 115 -41.79 41.77 -19.57
C SER A 115 -42.50 41.79 -20.91
N ALA A 116 -41.77 41.59 -22.01
CA ALA A 116 -42.32 41.55 -23.36
C ALA A 116 -42.87 40.15 -23.71
N ALA A 117 -44.14 40.09 -24.14
CA ALA A 117 -44.83 38.88 -24.55
C ALA A 117 -44.43 38.43 -25.97
N THR A 118 -44.17 37.13 -26.16
CA THR A 118 -43.84 36.51 -27.45
C THR A 118 -45.06 35.82 -28.10
N LYS A 119 -45.03 35.78 -29.44
CA LYS A 119 -46.12 35.49 -30.39
C LYS A 119 -46.64 34.03 -30.35
N ARG A 120 -47.91 33.87 -30.77
CA ARG A 120 -48.79 32.68 -30.76
C ARG A 120 -48.18 31.39 -31.37
N HIS A 121 -48.32 30.26 -30.66
CA HIS A 121 -48.00 28.89 -31.13
C HIS A 121 -49.19 28.22 -31.84
N ARG A 122 -48.94 27.37 -32.85
CA ARG A 122 -49.96 26.66 -33.66
C ARG A 122 -50.44 25.40 -32.92
N THR A 123 -51.75 25.16 -32.90
CA THR A 123 -52.43 24.23 -31.97
C THR A 123 -52.57 22.78 -32.44
N ASP A 124 -52.33 22.49 -33.73
CA ASP A 124 -52.83 21.24 -34.33
C ASP A 124 -51.77 20.13 -34.44
N TRP A 125 -50.50 20.40 -34.10
CA TRP A 125 -49.43 19.41 -34.15
C TRP A 125 -48.52 19.49 -32.93
N VAL A 126 -48.36 18.36 -32.25
CA VAL A 126 -47.41 18.23 -31.13
C VAL A 126 -46.01 18.04 -31.71
N SER A 127 -45.09 18.95 -31.39
CA SER A 127 -43.71 18.84 -31.87
C SER A 127 -43.09 17.53 -31.38
N HIS A 128 -42.19 16.91 -32.16
CA HIS A 128 -41.44 15.73 -31.70
C HIS A 128 -40.75 15.98 -30.34
N LYS A 129 -40.34 17.23 -30.07
CA LYS A 129 -39.82 17.66 -28.77
C LYS A 129 -40.85 17.56 -27.65
N GLU A 130 -42.09 17.95 -27.90
CA GLU A 130 -43.19 17.81 -26.93
C GLU A 130 -43.59 16.35 -26.74
N LEU A 131 -43.57 15.53 -27.79
CA LEU A 131 -43.77 14.08 -27.68
C LEU A 131 -42.70 13.41 -26.80
N THR A 132 -41.42 13.74 -27.01
CA THR A 132 -40.33 13.24 -26.14
C THR A 132 -40.47 13.74 -24.70
N ARG A 133 -40.94 14.98 -24.50
CA ARG A 133 -41.22 15.54 -23.17
C ARG A 133 -42.39 14.82 -22.49
N LEU A 134 -43.48 14.56 -23.21
CA LEU A 134 -44.65 13.83 -22.70
C LEU A 134 -44.29 12.38 -22.34
N ARG A 135 -43.45 11.72 -23.15
CA ARG A 135 -42.91 10.39 -22.84
C ARG A 135 -42.08 10.41 -21.55
N LYS A 136 -41.15 11.36 -21.41
CA LYS A 136 -40.37 11.55 -20.16
C LYS A 136 -41.25 11.83 -18.94
N VAL A 137 -42.32 12.62 -19.10
CA VAL A 137 -43.29 12.89 -18.04
C VAL A 137 -44.09 11.64 -17.67
N ALA A 138 -44.45 10.79 -18.64
CA ALA A 138 -45.11 9.51 -18.40
C ALA A 138 -44.17 8.50 -17.70
N ASP A 139 -42.88 8.55 -18.02
CA ASP A 139 -41.83 7.77 -17.36
C ASP A 139 -41.46 8.31 -15.95
N GLY A 140 -42.18 9.33 -15.45
CA GLY A 140 -42.01 9.89 -14.09
C GLY A 140 -41.00 11.03 -13.98
N HIS A 141 -40.34 11.41 -15.08
CA HIS A 141 -39.39 12.54 -15.10
C HIS A 141 -40.13 13.85 -15.46
N HIS A 142 -40.69 14.52 -14.46
CA HIS A 142 -41.30 15.85 -14.65
C HIS A 142 -40.24 16.94 -14.83
N PRO A 143 -40.49 17.98 -15.66
CA PRO A 143 -39.53 19.08 -15.85
C PRO A 143 -39.30 19.93 -14.58
N LEU A 144 -40.16 19.79 -13.56
CA LEU A 144 -40.03 20.41 -12.25
C LEU A 144 -39.31 19.50 -11.25
N THR A 145 -39.19 18.20 -11.55
CA THR A 145 -38.34 17.30 -10.79
C THR A 145 -36.90 17.61 -11.19
N ILE A 146 -36.31 18.58 -10.51
CA ILE A 146 -34.86 18.73 -10.49
C ILE A 146 -34.38 17.53 -9.67
N GLU A 147 -34.20 16.39 -10.33
CA GLU A 147 -33.24 15.41 -9.83
C GLU A 147 -31.91 16.17 -9.79
N ALA A 148 -31.51 16.56 -8.59
CA ALA A 148 -30.18 17.08 -8.33
C ALA A 148 -29.19 15.92 -8.53
N SER A 149 -29.05 15.48 -9.78
CA SER A 149 -27.85 14.80 -10.22
C SER A 149 -26.77 15.86 -10.11
N ASN A 150 -25.95 15.74 -9.07
CA ASN A 150 -24.69 16.44 -9.02
C ASN A 150 -24.01 16.11 -10.35
N ALA A 151 -23.84 17.11 -11.21
CA ALA A 151 -23.17 16.98 -12.49
C ALA A 151 -21.66 16.81 -12.24
N THR A 152 -21.29 15.73 -11.55
CA THR A 152 -19.98 15.08 -11.66
C THR A 152 -19.98 14.26 -12.95
N TYR A 153 -20.27 14.92 -14.07
CA TYR A 153 -19.96 14.40 -15.38
C TYR A 153 -18.56 14.91 -15.71
N ASP A 154 -17.56 14.16 -15.23
CA ASP A 154 -16.17 14.41 -15.59
C ASP A 154 -15.98 13.90 -17.04
N VAL A 155 -15.95 14.86 -17.97
CA VAL A 155 -15.75 14.64 -19.42
C VAL A 155 -14.43 13.92 -19.72
N TRP A 156 -13.55 13.83 -18.72
CA TRP A 156 -12.25 13.19 -18.78
C TRP A 156 -12.11 12.02 -17.81
N ASP A 157 -13.16 11.69 -17.05
CA ASP A 157 -13.20 10.39 -16.40
C ASP A 157 -13.29 9.39 -17.54
N SER A 158 -12.33 8.49 -17.62
CA SER A 158 -12.55 7.24 -18.31
C SER A 158 -13.55 6.44 -17.48
N SER A 159 -14.78 6.93 -17.32
CA SER A 159 -15.89 6.05 -17.07
C SER A 159 -15.83 5.09 -18.23
N THR A 160 -15.44 3.85 -17.94
CA THR A 160 -15.64 2.73 -18.84
C THR A 160 -17.11 2.82 -19.18
N THR A 161 -17.43 3.42 -20.32
CA THR A 161 -18.72 3.27 -20.93
C THR A 161 -18.85 1.76 -20.97
N GLN A 162 -19.73 1.20 -20.15
CA GLN A 162 -20.25 -0.10 -20.50
C GLN A 162 -20.75 0.14 -21.90
N LYS A 163 -20.03 -0.42 -22.87
CA LYS A 163 -20.54 -0.43 -24.22
C LYS A 163 -21.82 -1.21 -24.06
N ASP A 164 -22.94 -0.49 -24.03
CA ASP A 164 -24.23 -1.10 -24.23
C ASP A 164 -24.17 -1.55 -25.70
N ASP A 165 -23.56 -2.71 -25.91
CA ASP A 165 -23.30 -3.37 -27.19
C ASP A 165 -24.61 -3.63 -27.98
N ASN A 166 -25.76 -3.22 -27.43
CA ASN A 166 -27.09 -3.56 -27.89
C ASN A 166 -27.86 -2.39 -28.52
N THR A 167 -27.28 -1.19 -28.68
CA THR A 167 -28.09 -0.03 -29.13
C THR A 167 -28.07 0.22 -30.64
N TYR A 168 -27.10 -0.32 -31.41
CA TYR A 168 -27.02 -0.02 -32.86
C TYR A 168 -26.61 -1.16 -33.80
N ASP A 169 -26.32 -2.39 -33.34
CA ASP A 169 -25.79 -3.46 -34.21
C ASP A 169 -26.56 -4.79 -34.10
N ASP A 170 -27.88 -4.78 -34.31
CA ASP A 170 -28.71 -6.02 -34.35
C ASP A 170 -28.40 -6.93 -35.57
N PHE A 171 -27.55 -6.48 -36.50
CA PHE A 171 -27.21 -7.17 -37.74
C PHE A 171 -25.77 -7.70 -37.82
N LEU A 172 -24.93 -7.44 -36.81
CA LEU A 172 -23.55 -7.93 -36.77
C LEU A 172 -23.42 -8.99 -35.67
N PRO A 173 -22.86 -10.18 -35.97
CA PRO A 173 -22.58 -11.15 -34.93
C PRO A 173 -21.59 -10.54 -33.94
N VAL A 174 -22.01 -10.40 -32.67
CA VAL A 174 -21.19 -9.90 -31.57
C VAL A 174 -19.89 -10.71 -31.53
N SER A 175 -18.75 -10.04 -31.71
CA SER A 175 -17.45 -10.72 -31.69
C SER A 175 -17.20 -11.28 -30.29
N GLU A 176 -17.22 -12.60 -30.13
CA GLU A 176 -16.87 -13.23 -28.87
C GLU A 176 -15.39 -12.94 -28.55
N SER A 177 -15.13 -12.26 -27.44
CA SER A 177 -13.77 -12.07 -26.95
C SER A 177 -13.13 -13.44 -26.67
N VAL A 178 -11.92 -13.68 -27.18
CA VAL A 178 -11.18 -14.94 -26.98
C VAL A 178 -11.13 -15.29 -25.49
N LYS A 179 -11.61 -16.48 -25.12
CA LYS A 179 -11.66 -16.97 -23.73
C LYS A 179 -10.23 -17.14 -23.19
N GLN A 180 -9.72 -16.12 -22.51
CA GLN A 180 -8.40 -16.16 -21.88
C GLN A 180 -8.38 -17.13 -20.69
N PRO A 181 -7.29 -17.88 -20.49
CA PRO A 181 -7.14 -18.71 -19.29
C PRO A 181 -7.13 -17.83 -18.03
N LYS A 182 -7.70 -18.36 -16.93
CA LYS A 182 -7.83 -17.65 -15.65
C LYS A 182 -6.46 -17.23 -15.07
N SER A 183 -5.37 -17.92 -15.43
CA SER A 183 -4.02 -17.66 -14.93
C SER A 183 -3.45 -16.30 -15.37
N ILE A 184 -3.88 -15.74 -16.50
CA ILE A 184 -3.41 -14.43 -16.98
C ILE A 184 -3.86 -13.30 -16.05
N LYS A 185 -5.00 -13.47 -15.37
CA LYS A 185 -5.55 -12.50 -14.42
C LYS A 185 -4.97 -12.64 -13.01
N GLN A 186 -4.15 -13.66 -12.75
CA GLN A 186 -3.57 -13.89 -11.42
C GLN A 186 -2.23 -13.17 -11.30
N ASP A 187 -2.07 -12.43 -10.22
CA ASP A 187 -0.81 -11.78 -9.89
C ASP A 187 0.26 -12.79 -9.48
N PRO A 188 1.55 -12.47 -9.71
CA PRO A 188 2.65 -13.33 -9.27
C PRO A 188 2.67 -13.45 -7.74
N ILE A 189 3.02 -14.65 -7.28
CA ILE A 189 3.09 -14.97 -5.86
C ILE A 189 4.42 -14.47 -5.29
N SER A 190 4.39 -13.57 -4.30
CA SER A 190 5.59 -13.07 -3.64
C SER A 190 6.27 -14.12 -2.75
N LEU A 191 7.59 -13.96 -2.58
CA LEU A 191 8.44 -14.79 -1.71
C LEU A 191 8.46 -14.33 -0.25
N THR A 192 7.79 -13.23 0.12
CA THR A 192 7.72 -12.72 1.50
C THR A 192 6.83 -13.59 2.37
N ALA A 193 7.22 -13.88 3.62
CA ALA A 193 6.47 -14.76 4.52
C ALA A 193 5.01 -14.31 4.68
N SER A 194 4.75 -13.00 4.73
CA SER A 194 3.41 -12.43 4.82
C SER A 194 2.54 -12.69 3.58
N GLY A 195 3.14 -12.97 2.42
CA GLY A 195 2.42 -13.14 1.14
C GLY A 195 1.89 -11.84 0.53
N LYS A 196 2.20 -10.68 1.12
CA LYS A 196 1.91 -9.36 0.58
C LYS A 196 2.74 -9.08 -0.68
N GLN A 197 2.18 -8.28 -1.58
CA GLN A 197 2.91 -7.79 -2.75
C GLN A 197 3.97 -6.77 -2.32
N VAL A 198 5.20 -6.94 -2.78
CA VAL A 198 6.32 -6.03 -2.49
C VAL A 198 6.40 -4.97 -3.58
N PRO A 199 6.63 -3.68 -3.24
CA PRO A 199 6.81 -2.64 -4.24
C PRO A 199 8.05 -2.90 -5.10
N ALA A 200 8.07 -2.34 -6.32
CA ALA A 200 9.19 -2.54 -7.24
C ALA A 200 10.50 -1.95 -6.72
N VAL A 201 10.40 -0.81 -6.06
CA VAL A 201 11.51 -0.08 -5.47
C VAL A 201 11.23 0.05 -3.98
N PRO A 202 12.11 -0.46 -3.10
CA PRO A 202 11.96 -0.22 -1.70
C PRO A 202 12.22 1.27 -1.37
N ARG A 203 11.49 1.82 -0.41
CA ARG A 203 11.79 3.15 0.14
C ARG A 203 12.92 3.00 1.18
N PRO A 204 14.00 3.78 1.09
CA PRO A 204 15.09 3.71 2.06
C PRO A 204 14.66 4.24 3.42
N THR A 205 15.29 3.73 4.48
CA THR A 205 15.15 4.23 5.86
C THR A 205 16.02 5.48 6.06
N GLY A 206 15.71 6.31 7.05
CA GLY A 206 16.49 7.52 7.38
C GLY A 206 17.98 7.25 7.63
N GLY A 207 18.32 6.10 8.22
CA GLY A 207 19.71 5.67 8.45
C GLY A 207 20.54 5.46 7.16
N THR A 208 19.88 5.20 6.03
CA THR A 208 20.54 5.02 4.71
C THR A 208 20.82 6.36 4.02
N SER A 209 20.44 7.48 4.63
CA SER A 209 20.78 8.80 4.10
C SER A 209 22.27 9.08 4.24
N TYR A 210 22.78 10.04 3.47
CA TYR A 210 24.18 10.41 3.51
C TYR A 210 24.61 10.99 4.86
N ASN A 211 23.74 11.81 5.46
CA ASN A 211 23.94 12.42 6.77
C ASN A 211 22.73 12.05 7.64
N PRO A 212 22.72 10.82 8.18
CA PRO A 212 21.62 10.31 8.99
C PRO A 212 21.61 10.97 10.37
N LEU A 213 20.43 10.97 11.00
CA LEU A 213 20.35 11.27 12.43
C LEU A 213 21.12 10.20 13.21
N SER A 214 21.88 10.59 14.23
CA SER A 214 22.75 9.68 14.99
C SER A 214 22.00 8.46 15.53
N THR A 215 20.78 8.67 16.02
CA THR A 215 19.93 7.58 16.53
C THR A 215 19.53 6.58 15.46
N ASP A 216 19.18 7.06 14.27
CA ASP A 216 18.74 6.20 13.16
C ASP A 216 19.91 5.39 12.62
N TYR A 217 21.10 6.00 12.57
CA TYR A 217 22.34 5.35 12.19
C TYR A 217 22.76 4.26 13.19
N GLU A 218 22.78 4.59 14.49
CA GLU A 218 23.11 3.66 15.57
C GLU A 218 22.18 2.44 15.57
N ASN A 219 20.88 2.66 15.35
CA ASN A 219 19.90 1.58 15.24
C ASN A 219 20.19 0.67 14.03
N GLN A 220 20.46 1.24 12.86
CA GLN A 220 20.78 0.46 11.66
C GLN A 220 22.07 -0.35 11.84
N LEU A 221 23.11 0.27 12.43
CA LEU A 221 24.37 -0.39 12.75
C LEU A 221 24.16 -1.53 13.77
N ALA A 222 23.32 -1.32 14.78
CA ALA A 222 22.97 -2.34 15.76
C ALA A 222 22.21 -3.53 15.13
N GLU A 223 21.27 -3.27 14.23
CA GLU A 223 20.51 -4.31 13.52
C GLU A 223 21.41 -5.17 12.63
N GLU A 224 22.24 -4.55 11.78
CA GLU A 224 23.13 -5.28 10.87
C GLU A 224 24.26 -5.98 11.62
N SER A 225 24.79 -5.38 12.70
CA SER A 225 25.79 -6.05 13.56
C SER A 225 25.19 -7.27 14.27
N ALA A 226 23.97 -7.18 14.80
CA ALA A 226 23.28 -8.32 15.41
C ALA A 226 23.06 -9.45 14.38
N ARG A 227 22.70 -9.09 13.14
CA ARG A 227 22.56 -10.05 12.04
C ARG A 227 23.89 -10.73 11.71
N ALA A 228 24.97 -9.96 11.55
CA ALA A 228 26.30 -10.49 11.27
C ALA A 228 26.80 -11.43 12.38
N LEU A 229 26.67 -11.02 13.65
CA LEU A 229 26.99 -11.86 14.81
C LEU A 229 26.15 -13.13 14.86
N GLY A 230 24.87 -13.05 14.49
CA GLY A 230 23.99 -14.21 14.36
C GLY A 230 24.50 -15.22 13.34
N MET A 231 24.97 -14.76 12.18
CA MET A 231 25.52 -15.62 11.13
C MET A 231 26.85 -16.27 11.56
N GLU A 232 27.75 -15.51 12.20
CA GLU A 232 29.01 -16.06 12.71
C GLU A 232 28.80 -17.07 13.85
N ARG A 233 27.86 -16.79 14.77
CA ARG A 233 27.47 -17.77 15.80
C ARG A 233 26.94 -19.06 15.20
N GLN A 234 26.09 -18.98 14.16
CA GLN A 234 25.60 -20.17 13.45
C GLN A 234 26.74 -20.93 12.77
N ARG A 235 27.71 -20.23 12.19
CA ARG A 235 28.91 -20.84 11.60
C ARG A 235 29.73 -21.60 12.64
N ILE A 236 30.03 -20.97 13.77
CA ILE A 236 30.80 -21.59 14.88
C ILE A 236 30.04 -22.82 15.42
N GLN A 237 28.74 -22.70 15.68
CA GLN A 237 27.92 -23.82 16.14
C GLN A 237 27.90 -24.99 15.14
N ALA A 238 27.88 -24.69 13.83
CA ALA A 238 27.97 -25.73 12.81
C ALA A 238 29.35 -26.42 12.82
N GLU A 239 30.43 -25.66 12.95
CA GLU A 239 31.79 -26.21 13.06
C GLU A 239 31.96 -27.07 14.33
N GLU A 240 31.43 -26.61 15.47
CA GLU A 240 31.42 -27.37 16.73
C GLU A 240 30.58 -28.65 16.63
N ALA A 241 29.40 -28.58 16.01
CA ALA A 241 28.55 -29.74 15.78
C ALA A 241 29.23 -30.77 14.86
N GLU A 242 29.95 -30.32 13.82
CA GLU A 242 30.72 -31.21 12.95
C GLU A 242 31.91 -31.84 13.69
N ARG A 243 32.58 -31.11 14.60
CA ARG A 243 33.61 -31.69 15.48
C ARG A 243 33.01 -32.76 16.40
N ALA A 244 31.91 -32.45 17.08
CA ALA A 244 31.21 -33.39 17.96
C ALA A 244 30.75 -34.66 17.22
N LYS A 245 30.21 -34.53 16.00
CA LYS A 245 29.85 -35.68 15.15
C LYS A 245 31.06 -36.54 14.80
N LYS A 246 32.20 -35.93 14.47
CA LYS A 246 33.44 -36.66 14.16
C LYS A 246 33.98 -37.39 15.38
N GLU A 247 33.97 -36.75 16.55
CA GLU A 247 34.37 -37.38 17.81
C GLU A 247 33.44 -38.53 18.20
N ALA A 248 32.13 -38.34 18.07
CA ALA A 248 31.15 -39.40 18.32
C ALA A 248 31.31 -40.57 17.34
N ALA A 249 31.54 -40.29 16.05
CA ALA A 249 31.82 -41.33 15.06
C ALA A 249 33.14 -42.08 15.36
N ALA A 250 34.19 -41.37 15.78
CA ALA A 250 35.45 -41.99 16.17
C ALA A 250 35.31 -42.84 17.44
N ARG A 251 34.57 -42.37 18.45
CA ARG A 251 34.26 -43.16 19.65
C ARG A 251 33.44 -44.40 19.32
N SER A 252 32.40 -44.27 18.51
CA SER A 252 31.57 -45.39 18.07
C SER A 252 32.35 -46.38 17.22
N ALA A 253 33.28 -45.92 16.38
CA ALA A 253 34.17 -46.81 15.62
C ALA A 253 35.13 -47.58 16.54
N ALA A 254 35.74 -46.90 17.53
CA ALA A 254 36.60 -47.54 18.52
C ALA A 254 35.83 -48.52 19.43
N GLU A 255 34.58 -48.19 19.80
CA GLU A 255 33.72 -49.09 20.56
C GLU A 255 33.28 -50.29 19.71
N ALA A 256 32.98 -50.09 18.42
CA ALA A 256 32.68 -51.19 17.50
C ALA A 256 33.89 -52.12 17.34
N GLU A 257 35.10 -51.57 17.18
CA GLU A 257 36.34 -52.36 17.12
C GLU A 257 36.56 -53.14 18.43
N ALA A 258 36.41 -52.50 19.59
CA ALA A 258 36.51 -53.15 20.89
C ALA A 258 35.39 -54.20 21.13
N ALA A 259 34.19 -53.95 20.60
CA ALA A 259 33.07 -54.89 20.66
C ALA A 259 33.26 -56.06 19.70
N GLU A 260 33.86 -55.86 18.53
CA GLU A 260 34.28 -56.94 17.62
C GLU A 260 35.38 -57.79 18.26
N GLU A 261 36.37 -57.17 18.91
CA GLU A 261 37.39 -57.87 19.70
C GLU A 261 36.78 -58.65 20.87
N ARG A 262 35.79 -58.07 21.56
CA ARG A 262 35.08 -58.72 22.67
C ARG A 262 34.13 -59.82 22.20
N ALA A 263 33.43 -59.63 21.09
CA ALA A 263 32.53 -60.63 20.49
C ALA A 263 33.34 -61.82 19.96
N ASN A 264 34.52 -61.58 19.39
CA ASN A 264 35.48 -62.63 19.05
C ASN A 264 35.99 -63.40 20.29
N MET A 265 35.78 -62.86 21.50
CA MET A 265 36.10 -63.47 22.79
C MET A 265 34.88 -63.96 23.58
N SER A 266 33.65 -63.74 23.11
CA SER A 266 32.41 -64.15 23.80
C SER A 266 31.30 -64.52 22.81
N GLU A 267 31.35 -65.73 22.29
CA GLU A 267 30.14 -66.45 21.85
C GLU A 267 29.57 -67.20 23.06
N TRP A 268 28.22 -67.29 23.14
CA TRP A 268 27.34 -67.88 24.18
C TRP A 268 26.83 -66.93 25.30
N GLU A 269 25.62 -66.39 25.13
CA GLU A 269 24.38 -66.88 25.79
C GLU A 269 23.12 -66.09 25.35
N GLU A 270 21.99 -66.78 25.50
CA GLU A 270 20.67 -66.63 24.89
C GLU A 270 19.70 -65.66 25.61
N ASP A 271 18.65 -65.32 24.85
CA ASP A 271 17.24 -65.10 25.23
C ASP A 271 16.78 -63.93 26.10
N SER A 272 15.72 -63.27 25.60
CA SER A 272 14.52 -62.95 26.39
C SER A 272 13.34 -62.57 25.48
N GLU A 273 12.38 -63.49 25.42
CA GLU A 273 11.01 -63.32 24.93
C GLU A 273 10.18 -62.47 25.92
N TRP A 274 9.11 -61.81 25.45
CA TRP A 274 8.06 -61.30 26.33
C TRP A 274 6.66 -61.44 25.71
N GLU A 275 5.87 -62.34 26.32
CA GLU A 275 4.45 -62.58 26.11
C GLU A 275 3.58 -61.74 27.09
N GLY A 276 2.33 -61.50 26.70
CA GLY A 276 1.21 -61.55 27.66
C GLY A 276 0.36 -60.28 27.81
N CYS A 277 -0.94 -60.40 27.48
CA CYS A 277 -2.05 -60.18 28.44
C CYS A 277 -3.42 -60.41 27.76
N GLN A 278 -4.16 -61.42 28.25
CA GLN A 278 -5.61 -61.58 28.10
C GLN A 278 -6.32 -60.92 29.29
N SER A 279 -7.57 -60.48 29.11
CA SER A 279 -8.50 -60.32 30.24
C SER A 279 -9.93 -60.73 29.85
N SER A 280 -10.56 -61.41 30.80
CA SER A 280 -11.88 -62.06 30.79
C SER A 280 -12.87 -61.24 31.62
N VAL A 281 -14.16 -61.21 31.24
CA VAL A 281 -15.30 -60.99 32.17
C VAL A 281 -16.56 -61.74 31.66
N GLU A 282 -17.21 -62.43 32.60
CA GLU A 282 -18.29 -63.43 32.49
C GLU A 282 -19.76 -62.93 32.36
N ASP A 283 -20.59 -63.87 31.89
CA ASP A 283 -21.97 -64.27 32.27
C ASP A 283 -23.21 -63.36 32.12
N GLY A 284 -24.09 -63.74 31.17
CA GLY A 284 -25.48 -63.29 31.05
C GLY A 284 -26.50 -64.32 31.56
N ARG A 285 -27.35 -63.92 32.53
CA ARG A 285 -28.54 -64.67 32.98
C ARG A 285 -29.81 -64.16 32.28
N PRO A 286 -30.79 -65.02 31.91
CA PRO A 286 -32.05 -64.55 31.31
C PRO A 286 -33.01 -63.95 32.36
N ALA A 287 -33.54 -62.77 32.09
CA ALA A 287 -34.46 -62.03 32.97
C ALA A 287 -35.87 -62.64 32.99
N LYS A 288 -36.48 -62.75 34.18
CA LYS A 288 -37.89 -63.17 34.39
C LYS A 288 -38.89 -62.12 33.85
N GLN A 289 -39.99 -62.58 33.25
CA GLN A 289 -41.05 -61.70 32.73
C GLN A 289 -41.74 -60.88 33.86
N PRO A 290 -42.01 -59.58 33.65
CA PRO A 290 -42.58 -58.71 34.68
C PRO A 290 -44.08 -58.95 34.89
N ARG A 291 -44.48 -59.06 36.17
CA ARG A 291 -45.90 -59.12 36.59
C ARG A 291 -46.58 -57.75 36.43
N ARG A 292 -47.91 -57.74 36.26
CA ARG A 292 -48.72 -56.50 36.14
C ARG A 292 -48.57 -55.60 37.38
N LYS A 293 -48.30 -54.31 37.15
CA LYS A 293 -48.13 -53.30 38.21
C LYS A 293 -49.44 -53.00 38.94
N THR A 294 -49.38 -52.87 40.26
CA THR A 294 -50.52 -52.46 41.12
C THR A 294 -50.82 -50.96 41.02
N GLN A 295 -52.01 -50.50 41.41
CA GLN A 295 -52.43 -49.09 41.36
C GLN A 295 -51.44 -48.14 42.08
N ALA A 296 -50.96 -48.55 43.26
CA ALA A 296 -49.96 -47.81 44.02
C ALA A 296 -48.61 -47.71 43.29
N GLN A 297 -48.18 -48.78 42.62
CA GLN A 297 -46.96 -48.77 41.78
C GLN A 297 -47.13 -47.87 40.55
N ARG A 298 -48.33 -47.75 39.98
CA ARG A 298 -48.63 -46.81 38.88
C ARG A 298 -48.58 -45.36 39.35
N ASN A 299 -49.13 -45.04 40.52
CA ASN A 299 -49.09 -43.69 41.07
C ASN A 299 -47.66 -43.27 41.47
N ARG A 300 -46.86 -44.20 42.01
CA ARG A 300 -45.43 -43.97 42.30
C ARG A 300 -44.62 -43.77 41.02
N ALA A 301 -44.93 -44.50 39.95
CA ALA A 301 -44.32 -44.28 38.63
C ALA A 301 -44.75 -42.95 37.98
N LYS A 302 -46.00 -42.52 38.16
CA LYS A 302 -46.46 -41.19 37.71
C LYS A 302 -45.73 -40.06 38.42
N ARG A 303 -45.63 -40.10 39.76
CA ARG A 303 -44.86 -39.10 40.54
C ARG A 303 -43.40 -39.06 40.10
N ARG A 304 -42.75 -40.21 39.93
CA ARG A 304 -41.37 -40.29 39.43
C ARG A 304 -41.23 -39.67 38.03
N LYS A 305 -42.19 -39.91 37.14
CA LYS A 305 -42.21 -39.34 35.78
C LYS A 305 -42.41 -37.82 35.81
N GLU A 306 -43.25 -37.31 36.69
CA GLU A 306 -43.48 -35.87 36.88
C GLU A 306 -42.22 -35.18 37.46
N GLU A 307 -41.57 -35.80 38.45
CA GLU A 307 -40.30 -35.34 39.00
C GLU A 307 -39.18 -35.33 37.95
N GLU A 308 -39.09 -36.38 37.12
CA GLU A 308 -38.16 -36.45 35.98
C GLU A 308 -38.45 -35.36 34.94
N GLN A 309 -39.73 -35.08 34.65
CA GLN A 309 -40.10 -34.00 33.74
C GLN A 309 -39.75 -32.62 34.30
N LEU A 310 -40.01 -32.37 35.58
CA LEU A 310 -39.63 -31.12 36.26
C LEU A 310 -38.10 -30.96 36.32
N ALA A 311 -37.37 -32.03 36.58
CA ALA A 311 -35.90 -32.02 36.54
C ALA A 311 -35.39 -31.69 35.13
N LYS A 312 -35.99 -32.27 34.09
CA LYS A 312 -35.66 -31.99 32.69
C LYS A 312 -35.95 -30.53 32.31
N GLN A 313 -37.09 -29.98 32.75
CA GLN A 313 -37.43 -28.57 32.52
C GLN A 313 -36.47 -27.62 33.25
N LYS A 314 -36.13 -27.91 34.51
CA LYS A 314 -35.14 -27.13 35.27
C LYS A 314 -33.75 -27.19 34.62
N ALA A 315 -33.34 -28.36 34.12
CA ALA A 315 -32.09 -28.51 33.39
C ALA A 315 -32.09 -27.70 32.08
N ALA A 316 -33.20 -27.70 31.33
CA ALA A 316 -33.35 -26.90 30.11
C ALA A 316 -33.28 -25.39 30.39
N LEU A 317 -33.95 -24.91 31.45
CA LEU A 317 -33.87 -23.50 31.88
C LEU A 317 -32.45 -23.11 32.32
N LYS A 318 -31.74 -24.01 33.01
CA LYS A 318 -30.34 -23.79 33.39
C LYS A 318 -29.42 -23.74 32.16
N ALA A 319 -29.67 -24.57 31.14
CA ALA A 319 -28.93 -24.53 29.88
C ALA A 319 -29.18 -23.23 29.11
N LEU A 320 -30.43 -22.75 29.05
CA LEU A 320 -30.77 -21.45 28.46
C LEU A 320 -30.10 -20.28 29.18
N ARG A 321 -30.07 -20.28 30.52
CA ARG A 321 -29.36 -19.25 31.29
C ARG A 321 -27.85 -19.23 31.00
N ARG A 322 -27.21 -20.41 30.90
CA ARG A 322 -25.80 -20.51 30.49
C ARG A 322 -25.56 -19.98 29.08
N GLN A 323 -26.49 -20.20 28.15
CA GLN A 323 -26.40 -19.64 26.80
C GLN A 323 -26.54 -18.12 26.83
N GLN A 324 -27.44 -17.57 27.66
CA GLN A 324 -27.58 -16.11 27.83
C GLN A 324 -26.35 -15.45 28.44
N GLU A 325 -25.71 -16.09 29.42
CA GLU A 325 -24.42 -15.64 29.99
C GLU A 325 -23.33 -15.65 28.92
N ARG A 326 -23.24 -16.72 28.13
CA ARG A 326 -22.27 -16.86 27.03
C ARG A 326 -22.46 -15.84 25.91
N ILE A 327 -23.68 -15.36 25.65
CA ILE A 327 -23.91 -14.32 24.65
C ILE A 327 -23.17 -13.02 25.02
N LYS A 328 -23.11 -12.67 26.31
CA LYS A 328 -22.37 -11.49 26.76
C LYS A 328 -20.87 -11.65 26.56
N GLU A 329 -20.35 -12.83 26.94
CA GLU A 329 -18.94 -13.18 26.71
C GLU A 329 -18.57 -13.12 25.22
N ILE A 330 -19.45 -13.56 24.33
CA ILE A 330 -19.23 -13.50 22.87
C ILE A 330 -19.22 -12.06 22.37
N VAL A 331 -20.07 -11.18 22.91
CA VAL A 331 -20.06 -9.75 22.53
C VAL A 331 -18.74 -9.10 22.94
N ASP A 332 -18.30 -9.33 24.18
CA ASP A 332 -17.02 -8.81 24.67
C ASP A 332 -15.83 -9.35 23.83
N GLU A 333 -15.85 -10.64 23.47
CA GLU A 333 -14.81 -11.26 22.62
C GLU A 333 -14.81 -10.68 21.20
N VAL A 334 -15.97 -10.36 20.63
CA VAL A 334 -16.08 -9.71 19.32
C VAL A 334 -15.56 -8.27 19.38
N ASP A 335 -15.94 -7.51 20.40
CA ASP A 335 -15.48 -6.12 20.58
C ASP A 335 -13.96 -6.06 20.77
N GLU A 336 -13.38 -6.95 21.57
CA GLU A 336 -11.93 -7.07 21.74
C GLU A 336 -11.22 -7.44 20.42
N ARG A 337 -11.82 -8.35 19.65
CA ARG A 337 -11.29 -8.76 18.36
C ARG A 337 -11.34 -7.63 17.33
N GLU A 338 -12.45 -6.90 17.25
CA GLU A 338 -12.60 -5.73 16.37
C GLU A 338 -11.62 -4.62 16.76
N HIS A 339 -11.45 -4.34 18.06
CA HIS A 339 -10.44 -3.38 18.54
C HIS A 339 -9.02 -3.83 18.17
N ALA A 340 -8.69 -5.11 18.37
CA ALA A 340 -7.38 -5.65 18.00
C ALA A 340 -7.15 -5.61 16.48
N GLU A 341 -8.17 -5.89 15.68
CA GLU A 341 -8.11 -5.78 14.21
C GLU A 341 -7.95 -4.32 13.75
N ALA A 342 -8.65 -3.37 14.38
CA ALA A 342 -8.52 -1.94 14.09
C ALA A 342 -7.11 -1.41 14.44
N VAL A 343 -6.57 -1.78 15.61
CA VAL A 343 -5.19 -1.43 15.99
C VAL A 343 -4.19 -2.06 15.02
N ARG A 344 -4.37 -3.33 14.63
CA ARG A 344 -3.53 -3.98 13.61
C ARG A 344 -3.62 -3.26 12.28
N GLN A 345 -4.80 -2.83 11.85
CA GLN A 345 -5.00 -2.15 10.57
C GLN A 345 -4.32 -0.77 10.56
N ALA A 346 -4.40 -0.02 11.67
CA ALA A 346 -3.69 1.25 11.82
C ALA A 346 -2.16 1.08 11.81
N VAL A 347 -1.64 0.08 12.52
CA VAL A 347 -0.21 -0.26 12.48
C VAL A 347 0.21 -0.74 11.09
N VAL A 348 -0.62 -1.50 10.38
CA VAL A 348 -0.34 -1.91 8.99
C VAL A 348 -0.21 -0.72 8.05
N SER A 349 -1.03 0.32 8.18
CA SER A 349 -0.91 1.53 7.34
C SER A 349 0.36 2.34 7.61
N ASP A 350 0.86 2.35 8.85
CA ASP A 350 2.11 3.03 9.19
C ASP A 350 3.35 2.15 8.93
N THR A 351 3.20 0.82 8.89
CA THR A 351 4.27 -0.15 8.64
C THR A 351 4.45 -0.57 7.18
N ASP A 352 3.69 0.03 6.24
CA ASP A 352 3.98 -0.06 4.81
C ASP A 352 5.36 0.53 4.45
N HIS A 353 6.00 1.24 5.37
CA HIS A 353 7.36 1.79 5.27
C HIS A 353 8.47 0.85 5.78
N GLN A 354 8.14 -0.20 6.53
CA GLN A 354 9.14 -0.99 7.26
C GLN A 354 9.21 -2.47 6.88
N VAL A 355 8.15 -3.02 6.28
CA VAL A 355 8.07 -4.47 6.06
C VAL A 355 8.54 -4.86 4.66
N TYR A 356 9.85 -4.74 4.44
CA TYR A 356 10.51 -5.72 3.59
C TYR A 356 10.77 -6.94 4.47
N ASP A 357 9.78 -7.84 4.56
CA ASP A 357 9.90 -9.07 5.34
C ASP A 357 11.25 -9.76 5.02
N GLN A 358 12.22 -9.65 5.93
CA GLN A 358 13.50 -10.36 5.83
C GLN A 358 13.26 -11.88 5.82
N ARG A 359 12.13 -12.29 6.41
CA ARG A 359 11.68 -13.68 6.44
C ARG A 359 11.01 -14.04 5.12
N LEU A 360 11.72 -14.84 4.33
CA LEU A 360 11.20 -15.44 3.11
C LEU A 360 10.30 -16.63 3.43
N ARG A 361 9.36 -16.92 2.53
CA ARG A 361 8.50 -18.11 2.60
C ARG A 361 9.35 -19.37 2.50
N ARG A 362 8.95 -20.40 3.25
CA ARG A 362 9.58 -21.73 3.17
C ARG A 362 9.41 -22.38 1.79
N LYS A 363 8.24 -22.20 1.17
CA LYS A 363 7.96 -22.66 -0.20
C LYS A 363 8.31 -21.55 -1.17
N GLN A 364 9.28 -21.82 -2.04
CA GLN A 364 9.76 -20.89 -3.05
C GLN A 364 9.46 -21.39 -4.47
N LEU A 365 9.52 -20.49 -5.43
CA LEU A 365 9.47 -20.82 -6.85
C LEU A 365 10.84 -21.39 -7.28
N GLY A 366 10.88 -22.66 -7.68
CA GLY A 366 12.09 -23.31 -8.21
C GLY A 366 13.01 -23.97 -7.16
N LYS A 367 14.15 -24.50 -7.64
CA LYS A 367 15.09 -25.30 -6.84
C LYS A 367 16.01 -24.45 -5.97
N TYR A 368 16.45 -23.29 -6.45
CA TYR A 368 17.50 -22.50 -5.80
C TYR A 368 16.90 -21.51 -4.82
N LYS A 369 17.51 -21.40 -3.63
CA LYS A 369 17.15 -20.37 -2.66
C LYS A 369 17.57 -18.99 -3.14
N LEU A 370 16.75 -17.98 -2.83
CA LEU A 370 17.15 -16.60 -2.96
C LEU A 370 18.36 -16.35 -2.04
N GLY A 371 19.45 -15.80 -2.58
CA GLY A 371 20.60 -15.40 -1.77
C GLY A 371 20.24 -14.29 -0.78
N GLU A 372 21.16 -13.89 0.09
CA GLU A 372 20.95 -12.70 0.92
C GLU A 372 21.17 -11.42 0.10
N LYS A 373 20.73 -10.26 0.63
CA LYS A 373 21.08 -8.96 0.03
C LYS A 373 22.55 -8.67 0.35
N ASP A 374 23.26 -8.03 -0.58
CA ASP A 374 24.59 -7.49 -0.29
C ASP A 374 24.47 -6.46 0.87
N LEU A 375 25.47 -6.40 1.74
CA LEU A 375 25.51 -5.46 2.86
C LEU A 375 25.83 -4.05 2.33
N GLU A 376 24.97 -3.09 2.65
CA GLU A 376 25.08 -1.67 2.27
C GLU A 376 25.02 -0.85 3.56
N LEU A 377 26.17 -0.57 4.16
CA LEU A 377 26.28 0.11 5.45
C LEU A 377 27.64 0.83 5.53
N ILE A 378 27.58 2.14 5.69
CA ILE A 378 28.75 3.01 5.90
C ILE A 378 29.18 2.90 7.37
N LEU A 379 30.47 2.69 7.62
CA LEU A 379 31.05 2.64 8.96
C LEU A 379 31.16 4.06 9.57
N PRO A 380 31.25 4.20 10.91
CA PRO A 380 31.26 5.52 11.54
C PRO A 380 32.50 6.34 11.13
N ASP A 381 33.62 5.67 10.88
CA ASP A 381 34.86 6.31 10.41
C ASP A 381 34.78 6.78 8.94
N GLU A 382 33.84 6.22 8.18
CA GLU A 382 33.63 6.50 6.75
C GLU A 382 32.43 7.44 6.52
N LEU A 383 31.69 7.76 7.59
CA LEU A 383 30.58 8.71 7.54
C LEU A 383 31.12 10.13 7.44
N GLU A 384 30.87 10.78 6.30
CA GLU A 384 31.37 12.13 6.02
C GLU A 384 30.22 13.14 5.96
N ASP A 385 30.54 14.44 6.09
CA ASP A 385 29.55 15.53 6.04
C ASP A 385 29.35 16.18 4.65
N SER A 386 30.29 16.03 3.72
CA SER A 386 30.23 16.58 2.35
C SER A 386 29.94 15.59 1.19
N LEU A 387 28.85 15.80 0.43
CA LEU A 387 28.43 14.97 -0.72
C LEU A 387 29.50 14.73 -1.80
N ARG A 388 30.55 15.57 -1.86
CA ARG A 388 31.66 15.43 -2.80
C ARG A 388 32.59 14.27 -2.48
N ARG A 389 32.66 13.88 -1.21
CA ARG A 389 33.53 12.81 -0.72
C ARG A 389 32.78 11.48 -0.55
N LEU A 390 31.44 11.54 -0.52
CA LEU A 390 30.56 10.36 -0.53
C LEU A 390 31.00 9.36 -1.61
N LYS A 391 31.34 8.16 -1.14
CA LYS A 391 31.50 6.99 -2.00
C LYS A 391 30.13 6.30 -2.10
N PRO A 392 29.56 6.18 -3.31
CA PRO A 392 28.30 5.46 -3.46
C PRO A 392 28.50 3.97 -3.18
N GLU A 393 27.64 3.42 -2.34
CA GLU A 393 27.62 1.99 -2.02
C GLU A 393 26.50 1.25 -2.75
N GLY A 394 26.66 -0.07 -2.84
CA GLY A 394 25.64 -0.96 -3.39
C GLY A 394 25.65 -1.12 -4.91
N ASN A 395 24.90 -2.11 -5.39
CA ASN A 395 24.73 -2.37 -6.82
C ASN A 395 23.24 -2.40 -7.18
N LEU A 396 22.77 -1.32 -7.80
CA LEU A 396 21.37 -1.14 -8.18
C LEU A 396 20.82 -2.26 -9.08
N LEU A 397 21.66 -2.84 -9.96
CA LEU A 397 21.23 -3.93 -10.83
C LEU A 397 20.91 -5.19 -10.02
N LYS A 398 21.76 -5.52 -9.03
CA LYS A 398 21.51 -6.65 -8.12
C LYS A 398 20.27 -6.42 -7.28
N ASP A 399 20.06 -5.20 -6.81
CA ASP A 399 18.88 -4.83 -6.02
C ASP A 399 17.57 -4.92 -6.82
N ARG A 400 17.58 -4.41 -8.05
CA ARG A 400 16.43 -4.52 -8.96
C ARG A 400 16.15 -5.97 -9.33
N TYR A 401 17.19 -6.75 -9.60
CA TYR A 401 17.06 -8.18 -9.88
C TYR A 401 16.50 -8.93 -8.66
N ARG A 402 17.02 -8.67 -7.46
CA ARG A 402 16.51 -9.23 -6.22
C ARG A 402 15.04 -8.86 -5.99
N SER A 403 14.64 -7.62 -6.23
CA SER A 403 13.25 -7.18 -6.14
C SER A 403 12.33 -7.94 -7.11
N LEU A 404 12.80 -8.26 -8.32
CA LEU A 404 12.03 -9.09 -9.27
C LEU A 404 11.84 -10.54 -8.76
N LEU A 405 12.87 -11.10 -8.13
CA LEU A 405 12.82 -12.42 -7.50
C LEU A 405 11.85 -12.45 -6.32
N VAL A 406 11.97 -11.48 -5.40
CA VAL A 406 11.10 -11.37 -4.20
C VAL A 406 9.64 -11.19 -4.59
N ARG A 407 9.36 -10.43 -5.65
CA ARG A 407 7.99 -10.25 -6.20
C ARG A 407 7.46 -11.48 -6.94
N GLY A 408 8.26 -12.53 -7.13
CA GLY A 408 7.85 -13.73 -7.83
C GLY A 408 7.67 -13.55 -9.35
N LYS A 409 8.19 -12.45 -9.92
CA LYS A 409 8.15 -12.20 -11.37
C LYS A 409 9.18 -13.03 -12.12
N VAL A 410 10.32 -13.29 -11.47
CA VAL A 410 11.43 -14.07 -11.99
C VAL A 410 11.78 -15.12 -10.95
N GLU A 411 12.20 -16.31 -11.39
CA GLU A 411 12.71 -17.34 -10.49
C GLU A 411 14.22 -17.25 -10.30
N SER A 412 14.70 -17.69 -9.13
CA SER A 412 16.13 -17.75 -8.82
C SER A 412 16.79 -18.86 -9.63
N ARG A 413 17.69 -18.47 -10.54
CA ARG A 413 18.51 -19.37 -11.34
C ARG A 413 19.99 -19.15 -11.07
N ARG A 414 20.78 -20.20 -11.30
CA ARG A 414 22.24 -20.11 -11.38
C ARG A 414 22.67 -20.05 -12.83
N HIS A 415 23.73 -19.30 -13.10
CA HIS A 415 24.38 -19.33 -14.40
C HIS A 415 24.95 -20.73 -14.66
N ILE A 416 24.61 -21.32 -15.79
CA ILE A 416 25.13 -22.62 -16.23
C ILE A 416 26.18 -22.31 -17.30
N PRO A 417 27.49 -22.34 -16.97
CA PRO A 417 28.52 -21.88 -17.90
C PRO A 417 28.64 -22.79 -19.12
N PHE A 418 28.45 -24.11 -18.95
CA PHE A 418 28.52 -25.07 -20.02
C PHE A 418 27.41 -26.10 -19.89
N LYS A 419 26.77 -26.44 -21.01
CA LYS A 419 25.88 -27.59 -21.09
C LYS A 419 26.72 -28.85 -21.32
N LYS A 420 26.41 -29.94 -20.60
CA LYS A 420 27.05 -31.24 -20.84
C LYS A 420 26.77 -31.68 -22.28
N LEU A 421 27.79 -31.66 -23.13
CA LEU A 421 27.73 -32.20 -24.47
C LEU A 421 28.07 -33.69 -24.43
N ALA A 422 27.55 -34.44 -25.41
CA ALA A 422 27.96 -35.83 -25.60
C ALA A 422 29.47 -35.88 -25.91
N LYS A 423 30.18 -36.84 -25.32
CA LYS A 423 31.60 -37.08 -25.65
C LYS A 423 31.68 -37.51 -27.11
N ARG A 424 32.24 -36.66 -27.96
CA ARG A 424 32.51 -36.98 -29.37
C ARG A 424 33.99 -37.35 -29.49
N LYS A 425 34.28 -38.44 -30.20
CA LYS A 425 35.65 -38.77 -30.59
C LYS A 425 36.01 -37.88 -31.77
N LEU A 426 37.07 -37.08 -31.63
CA LEU A 426 37.65 -36.37 -32.76
C LEU A 426 38.55 -37.36 -33.49
N THR A 427 38.19 -37.68 -34.74
CA THR A 427 38.99 -38.50 -35.63
C THR A 427 39.52 -37.62 -36.74
N GLU A 428 40.82 -37.74 -37.06
CA GLU A 428 41.38 -37.15 -38.27
C GLU A 428 40.68 -37.72 -39.51
N LYS A 429 40.49 -36.86 -40.52
CA LYS A 429 39.94 -37.31 -41.80
C LYS A 429 40.97 -38.22 -42.48
N TRP A 430 40.47 -39.27 -43.15
CA TRP A 430 41.30 -40.28 -43.82
C TRP A 430 42.30 -39.67 -44.82
N THR A 431 41.92 -38.58 -45.50
CA THR A 431 42.79 -37.84 -46.43
C THR A 431 44.08 -37.32 -45.81
N TYR A 432 44.08 -37.02 -44.50
CA TYR A 432 45.28 -36.58 -43.78
C TYR A 432 46.00 -37.73 -43.08
N LYS A 433 45.30 -38.84 -42.80
CA LYS A 433 45.92 -40.06 -42.25
C LYS A 433 46.74 -40.81 -43.29
N ASP A 434 46.24 -40.88 -44.52
CA ASP A 434 46.85 -41.64 -45.61
C ASP A 434 47.79 -40.77 -46.46
N PHE A 435 48.14 -39.57 -45.97
CA PHE A 435 49.03 -38.66 -46.68
C PHE A 435 50.48 -39.15 -46.55
N ILE A 436 51.01 -39.71 -47.63
CA ILE A 436 52.41 -40.13 -47.77
C ILE A 436 53.05 -39.20 -48.81
N ILE A 437 54.23 -38.65 -48.48
CA ILE A 437 55.00 -37.72 -49.32
C ILE A 437 55.61 -38.44 -50.52
#